data_AF-A0AA97B2T2-F1
#
_entry.id   AF-A0AA97B2T2-F1
#
_cell.length_a   1.000
_cell.length_b   1.000
_cell.length_c   1.000
_cell.angle_alpha   90.00
_cell.angle_beta   90.00
_cell.angle_gamma   90.00
#
_symmetry.space_group_name_H-M   'P 1'
#
loop_
_entity.id
_entity.type
_entity.pdbx_description
1 polymer ?
#
loop_
_entity_poly.entity_id
_entity_poly.type
_entity_poly.pdbx_seq_one_letter_code
_entity_poly.pdbx_strand_id
1 'polypeptide(L)' 'MRAQMEQLQRVASLCVALEWVAAYPDLAGRDAVLRLIGEEVSTTIQGVIYAVKVGGVQSGTTTSPLKPVVRDG' A
#
# COMPACT_ATOMS: atom_id res chain seq x y z
N MET A 1 -6.49 -6.84 9.29
CA MET A 1 -5.61 -8.03 9.30
C MET A 1 -5.58 -8.76 7.96
N ARG A 2 -6.66 -9.37 7.44
CA ARG A 2 -6.61 -10.15 6.18
C ARG A 2 -6.03 -9.40 4.98
N ALA A 3 -6.55 -8.19 4.68
CA ALA A 3 -6.04 -7.37 3.57
C ALA A 3 -4.56 -6.96 3.72
N GLN A 4 -4.10 -6.75 4.96
CA GLN A 4 -2.69 -6.45 5.23
C GLN A 4 -1.80 -7.69 5.06
N MET A 5 -2.31 -8.87 5.43
CA MET A 5 -1.62 -10.15 5.24
C MET A 5 -1.48 -10.48 3.75
N GLU A 6 -2.52 -10.23 2.96
CA GLU A 6 -2.50 -10.41 1.50
C GLU A 6 -1.48 -9.48 0.83
N GLN A 7 -1.41 -8.22 1.25
CA GLN A 7 -0.38 -7.28 0.77
C GLN A 7 1.03 -7.75 1.14
N LEU A 8 1.24 -8.23 2.37
CA LEU A 8 2.53 -8.73 2.82
C LEU A 8 2.97 -9.96 2.03
N GLN A 9 2.03 -10.87 1.73
CA GLN A 9 2.30 -12.07 0.96
C GLN A 9 2.60 -11.76 -0.51
N ARG A 10 1.95 -10.74 -1.09
CA ARG A 10 2.32 -10.22 -2.42
C ARG A 10 3.74 -9.66 -2.45
N VAL A 11 4.12 -8.87 -1.45
CA VAL A 11 5.50 -8.34 -1.34
C VAL A 11 6.52 -9.48 -1.25
N ALA A 12 6.26 -10.50 -0.43
CA ALA A 12 7.13 -11.67 -0.33
C ALA A 12 7.28 -12.41 -1.67
N SER A 13 6.19 -12.58 -2.41
CA SER A 13 6.21 -13.19 -3.74
C SER A 13 7.00 -12.38 -4.76
N LEU A 14 6.95 -11.04 -4.70
CA LEU A 14 7.71 -10.16 -5.58
C LEU A 14 9.22 -10.24 -5.30
N CYS A 15 9.62 -10.34 -4.03
CA CYS A 15 11.02 -10.53 -3.66
C CYS A 15 11.59 -11.83 -4.26
N VAL A 16 10.84 -12.93 -4.19
CA VAL A 16 11.23 -14.20 -4.81
C VAL A 16 11.29 -14.08 -6.33
N ALA A 17 10.31 -13.42 -6.97
CA ALA A 17 10.31 -13.23 -8.42
C ALA A 17 11.53 -12.42 -8.90
N LEU A 18 11.99 -11.43 -8.12
CA LEU A 18 13.18 -10.64 -8.43
C LEU A 18 14.48 -11.46 -8.40
N GLU A 19 14.61 -12.43 -7.50
CA GLU A 19 15.76 -13.34 -7.47
C GLU A 19 15.83 -14.17 -8.76
N TRP A 20 14.69 -14.59 -9.28
CA TRP A 20 14.59 -15.36 -10.53
C TRP A 20 14.92 -14.53 -11.78
N VAL A 21 14.65 -13.23 -11.78
CA VAL A 21 15.00 -12.32 -12.89
C VAL A 21 16.51 -12.29 -13.12
N ALA A 22 17.33 -12.37 -12.07
CA ALA A 22 18.79 -12.37 -12.20
C ALA A 22 19.32 -13.67 -12.82
N ALA A 23 18.61 -14.79 -12.64
CA ALA A 23 18.93 -16.10 -13.18
C ALA A 23 18.29 -16.36 -14.56
N TYR A 24 17.48 -15.42 -15.08
CA TYR A 24 16.73 -15.63 -16.31
C TYR A 24 17.67 -15.59 -17.54
N PRO A 25 17.73 -16.68 -18.35
CA PRO A 25 18.72 -16.79 -19.42
C PRO A 25 18.36 -15.97 -20.67
N ASP A 26 17.08 -15.71 -20.90
CA ASP A 26 16.58 -14.95 -22.04
C ASP A 26 16.33 -13.49 -21.68
N LEU A 27 16.92 -12.56 -22.43
CA LEU A 27 16.75 -11.12 -22.21
C LEU A 27 15.32 -10.66 -22.46
N ALA A 28 14.62 -11.22 -23.44
CA ALA A 28 13.24 -10.84 -23.75
C ALA A 28 12.28 -11.29 -22.64
N GLY A 29 12.41 -12.53 -22.17
CA GLY A 29 11.68 -13.04 -21.02
C GLY A 29 12.02 -12.30 -19.73
N ARG A 30 13.29 -11.92 -19.54
CA ARG A 30 13.73 -11.10 -18.39
C ARG A 30 13.04 -9.74 -18.38
N ASP A 31 12.96 -9.06 -19.52
CA ASP A 31 12.31 -7.76 -19.65
C ASP A 31 10.79 -7.86 -19.40
N ALA A 32 10.15 -8.90 -19.94
CA ALA A 32 8.74 -9.18 -19.69
C ALA A 32 8.45 -9.42 -18.19
N VAL A 33 9.26 -10.22 -17.51
CA VAL A 33 9.11 -10.48 -16.06
C VAL A 33 9.37 -9.22 -15.25
N LEU A 34 10.37 -8.41 -15.61
CA LEU A 34 10.63 -7.12 -14.96
C LEU A 34 9.45 -6.16 -15.07
N ARG A 35 8.79 -6.10 -16.23
CA ARG A 35 7.60 -5.26 -16.42
C ARG A 35 6.44 -5.72 -15.53
N LEU A 36 6.19 -7.03 -15.47
CA LEU A 36 5.15 -7.61 -14.61
C LEU A 36 5.41 -7.32 -13.12
N ILE A 37 6.66 -7.51 -12.67
CA ILE A 37 7.05 -7.19 -11.29
C ILE A 37 6.87 -5.68 -11.03
N GLY A 38 7.27 -4.82 -11.96
CA GLY A 38 7.12 -3.37 -11.84
C GLY A 38 5.67 -2.93 -11.71
N GLU A 39 4.76 -3.52 -12.48
CA GLU A 39 3.32 -3.26 -12.41
C GLU A 39 2.71 -3.66 -11.06
N GLU A 40 3.07 -4.84 -10.54
CA GLU A 40 2.56 -5.32 -9.24
C GLU A 40 3.13 -4.50 -8.07
N VAL A 41 4.41 -4.11 -8.12
CA VAL A 41 5.03 -3.20 -7.13
C VAL A 41 4.30 -1.86 -7.13
N SER A 42 4.07 -1.26 -8.29
CA SER A 42 3.36 0.01 -8.43
C SER A 42 1.96 -0.06 -7.84
N THR A 43 1.20 -1.11 -8.18
CA THR A 43 -0.15 -1.35 -7.66
C THR A 43 -0.16 -1.52 -6.14
N THR A 44 0.81 -2.27 -5.60
CA THR A 44 0.95 -2.48 -4.16
C THR A 44 1.24 -1.17 -3.42
N ILE A 45 2.19 -0.37 -3.93
CA ILE A 45 2.53 0.95 -3.36
C ILE A 45 1.33 1.88 -3.38
N GLN A 46 0.59 1.94 -4.49
CA GLN A 46 -0.63 2.76 -4.59
C GLN A 46 -1.69 2.34 -3.57
N GLY A 47 -1.89 1.02 -3.40
CA GLY A 47 -2.81 0.49 -2.39
C GLY A 47 -2.42 0.87 -0.96
N VAL A 48 -1.12 0.83 -0.64
CA VAL A 48 -0.60 1.29 0.66
C VAL A 48 -0.79 2.80 0.85
N ILE A 49 -0.44 3.61 -0.16
CA ILE A 49 -0.64 5.08 -0.13
C ILE A 49 -2.12 5.41 0.11
N TYR A 50 -3.03 4.74 -0.59
CA TYR A 50 -4.46 4.92 -0.43
C TYR A 50 -4.91 4.56 0.99
N ALA A 51 -4.49 3.40 1.51
CA ALA A 51 -4.82 2.96 2.86
C ALA A 51 -4.32 3.94 3.93
N VAL A 52 -3.11 4.51 3.75
CA VAL A 52 -2.56 5.53 4.64
C VAL A 52 -3.34 6.84 4.55
N LYS A 53 -3.69 7.30 3.34
CA LYS A 53 -4.48 8.53 3.15
C LYS A 53 -5.86 8.41 3.78
N VAL A 54 -6.56 7.30 3.55
CA VAL A 54 -7.91 7.08 4.08
C VAL A 54 -7.89 6.77 5.58
N GLY A 55 -6.88 6.02 6.05
CA GLY A 55 -6.69 5.74 7.48
C GLY A 55 -6.30 6.97 8.29
N GLY A 56 -5.46 7.85 7.72
CA GLY A 56 -5.10 9.14 8.31
C GLY A 56 -6.27 10.14 8.37
N VAL A 57 -7.27 10.00 7.49
CA VAL A 57 -8.50 10.79 7.53
C VAL A 57 -9.43 10.35 8.69
N GLN A 58 -9.35 9.11 9.18
CA GLN A 58 -10.16 8.66 10.32
C GLN A 58 -9.60 9.02 11.70
N SER A 59 -8.32 9.42 11.80
CA SER A 59 -7.73 9.87 13.06
C SER A 59 -7.87 11.39 13.30
N GLY A 60 -8.66 12.09 12.48
CA GLY A 60 -8.74 13.56 12.45
C GLY A 60 -10.11 14.18 12.71
N THR A 61 -11.06 13.51 13.37
CA THR A 61 -12.32 14.15 13.80
C THR A 61 -12.62 13.91 15.27
N THR A 62 -11.83 14.53 16.15
CA THR A 62 -12.32 15.04 17.43
C THR A 62 -12.79 16.48 17.23
N THR A 63 -13.96 16.67 16.65
CA THR A 63 -14.74 17.88 16.88
C THR A 63 -15.97 17.48 17.69
N SER A 64 -15.76 17.34 19.00
CA SER A 64 -16.85 17.44 19.97
C SER A 64 -17.65 18.70 19.65
N PRO A 65 -18.99 18.65 19.61
CA PRO A 65 -19.78 19.86 19.55
C PRO A 65 -19.55 20.60 20.87
N LEU A 66 -18.76 21.66 20.83
CA LEU A 66 -18.60 22.59 21.96
C LEU A 66 -19.98 23.15 22.28
N LYS A 67 -20.57 22.66 23.36
CA LYS A 67 -21.75 23.23 24.01
C LYS A 67 -21.42 24.69 24.36
N PRO A 68 -22.23 25.69 23.96
CA PRO A 68 -21.96 27.06 24.33
C PRO A 68 -22.15 27.20 25.84
N VAL A 69 -21.06 27.56 26.53
CA VAL A 69 -21.13 28.09 27.89
C VAL A 69 -21.73 29.49 27.78
N VAL A 70 -23.02 29.60 28.10
CA VAL A 70 -23.64 30.87 28.43
C VAL A 70 -23.20 31.18 29.86
N ARG A 71 -22.34 32.20 30.03
CA ARG A 71 -22.05 32.79 31.34
C ARG A 71 -23.14 33.82 31.63
N ASP A 72 -23.85 33.61 32.72
CA ASP A 72 -24.73 34.62 33.32
C ASP A 72 -23.93 35.89 33.65
N GLY A 73 -24.51 37.03 33.29
CA GLY A 73 -24.10 38.39 33.63
C GLY A 73 -25.29 39.32 33.47
#